data_AF-A0A846NNE1-F1
#
_entry.id   AF-A0A846NNE1-F1
#
_cell.length_a   1.000
_cell.length_b   1.000
_cell.length_c   1.000
_cell.angle_alpha   90.00
_cell.angle_beta   90.00
_cell.angle_gamma   90.00
#
_symmetry.space_group_name_H-M   'P 1'
#
loop_
_entity.id
_entity.type
_entity.pdbx_description
1 polymer ?
#
loop_
_entity_poly.entity_id
_entity_poly.type
_entity_poly.pdbx_seq_one_letter_code
_entity_poly.pdbx_strand_id
1 'polypeptide(L)'
;MSGESKAPQIKRYVIQVNPGRPRLGIDLTLCPKSVLPDARNQKTEFTARIYAFKGGKWVYPGEKRKITFSFKEVSKEKGVCLNYPEKDKINTNPDLFFPDDDDRMNDFDFDEDDTDGDADKACPTMILVADDNPAHSHHYKKATTKNAVTEAKVLVRCEDYGAFGILKAEAADCEFLKPRERDAGCSQELGDNDVKIPRDDNGNNIADSAAQDKNKDGTKALPDKDEDDTPRGNGDKGDGFTNYEEYRGFIVGKVDGPKSHKRTDINKKQLFIHDKNKIGTGFFGRSGLEIIFIPGPEYYGGDSTDGDKAPDAGTQIINFNRDPNVGGDQHGIRLVKENLGGNVLGQAVHARFGWLPKEVNRVRIDVAAHAGMAGNALSASIAHELGHCSNLQHHGQLPSHNHGPTSDPTGGVTSGDVNCVMRYDNYRSIWCHVTGASHCIHKIPSPENPGTTFCDSQDGNGCNASGSDYWGDPCAFTNDASADRGECKNRIKVKDW
;
A
#
# COMPACT_ATOMS: atom_id res chain seq x y z
N MET A 1 -6.88 -9.74 44.35
CA MET A 1 -5.79 -10.73 44.26
C MET A 1 -4.95 -10.35 43.06
N SER A 2 -3.88 -9.58 43.30
CA SER A 2 -2.95 -9.09 42.27
C SER A 2 -1.94 -10.19 41.95
N GLY A 3 -2.08 -10.83 40.79
CA GLY A 3 -1.10 -11.78 40.27
C GLY A 3 -0.01 -11.03 39.51
N GLU A 4 1.16 -10.87 40.13
CA GLU A 4 2.38 -10.43 39.44
C GLU A 4 2.83 -11.50 38.44
N SER A 5 2.88 -11.15 37.15
CA SER A 5 3.52 -11.97 36.13
C SER A 5 5.04 -11.90 36.30
N LYS A 6 5.66 -13.01 36.69
CA LYS A 6 7.11 -13.14 36.74
C LYS A 6 7.69 -13.12 35.33
N ALA A 7 8.61 -12.20 35.07
CA ALA A 7 9.43 -12.17 33.86
C ALA A 7 10.21 -13.49 33.70
N PRO A 8 10.42 -13.98 32.46
CA PRO A 8 11.13 -15.23 32.22
C PRO A 8 12.60 -15.09 32.61
N GLN A 9 13.08 -16.00 33.46
CA GLN A 9 14.49 -16.08 33.81
C GLN A 9 15.29 -16.61 32.60
N ILE A 10 16.16 -15.74 32.07
CA ILE A 10 17.16 -16.11 31.07
C ILE A 10 18.12 -17.12 31.72
N LYS A 11 18.05 -18.39 31.31
CA LYS A 11 19.07 -19.39 31.65
C LYS A 11 20.38 -18.99 30.98
N ARG A 12 21.29 -18.34 31.73
CA ARG A 12 22.69 -18.24 31.34
C ARG A 12 23.26 -19.66 31.30
N TYR A 13 23.49 -20.19 30.10
CA TYR A 13 24.32 -21.37 29.92
C TYR A 13 25.75 -21.00 30.33
N VAL A 14 26.12 -21.32 31.56
CA VAL A 14 27.51 -21.27 32.00
C VAL A 14 28.19 -22.48 31.39
N ILE A 15 28.81 -22.31 30.23
CA ILE A 15 29.67 -23.32 29.61
C ILE A 15 30.82 -23.57 30.61
N GLN A 16 30.98 -24.81 31.07
CA GLN A 16 32.13 -25.19 31.89
C GLN A 16 33.40 -25.04 31.05
N VAL A 17 34.16 -23.99 31.32
CA VAL A 17 35.43 -23.73 30.63
C VAL A 17 36.45 -24.77 31.11
N ASN A 18 36.83 -25.70 30.23
CA ASN A 18 37.91 -26.64 30.53
C ASN A 18 39.22 -25.85 30.70
N PRO A 19 39.87 -25.87 31.88
CA PRO A 19 41.13 -25.18 32.10
C PRO A 19 42.20 -25.83 31.23
N GLY A 20 42.53 -25.19 30.10
CA GLY A 20 43.51 -25.69 29.12
C GLY A 20 43.10 -25.51 27.66
N ARG A 21 41.83 -25.24 27.34
CA ARG A 21 41.40 -24.91 25.97
C ARG A 21 41.36 -23.40 25.73
N PRO A 22 41.76 -22.90 24.55
CA PRO A 22 41.60 -21.50 24.20
C PRO A 22 40.11 -21.15 24.21
N ARG A 23 39.74 -20.03 24.86
CA ARG A 23 38.37 -19.50 24.75
C ARG A 23 38.15 -19.04 23.32
N LEU A 24 37.08 -19.53 22.71
CA LEU A 24 36.68 -19.19 21.35
C LEU A 24 35.41 -18.34 21.38
N GLY A 25 35.24 -17.51 20.37
CA GLY A 25 34.06 -16.68 20.19
C GLY A 25 33.64 -16.65 18.74
N ILE A 26 32.35 -16.51 18.47
CA ILE A 26 31.79 -16.42 17.12
C ILE A 26 30.96 -15.16 16.98
N ASP A 27 31.18 -14.43 15.88
CA ASP A 27 30.36 -13.29 15.49
C ASP A 27 29.58 -13.56 14.20
N LEU A 28 28.75 -12.60 13.83
CA LEU A 28 28.03 -12.54 12.57
C LEU A 28 28.03 -11.09 12.07
N THR A 29 28.08 -10.87 10.76
CA THR A 29 27.89 -9.53 10.20
C THR A 29 26.45 -9.07 10.35
N LEU A 30 26.23 -7.81 10.74
CA LEU A 30 24.93 -7.16 10.65
C LEU A 30 24.40 -7.20 9.21
N CYS A 31 23.07 -7.24 9.08
CA CYS A 31 22.42 -6.97 7.80
C CYS A 31 22.79 -5.56 7.33
N PRO A 32 23.24 -5.37 6.08
CA PRO A 32 23.56 -4.03 5.59
C PRO A 32 22.34 -3.12 5.69
N LYS A 33 22.53 -1.88 6.18
CA LYS A 33 21.44 -0.91 6.36
C LYS A 33 20.61 -0.72 5.10
N SER A 34 21.23 -0.76 3.93
CA SER A 34 20.58 -0.52 2.63
C SER A 34 19.72 -1.68 2.12
N VAL A 35 19.74 -2.85 2.76
CA VAL A 35 18.98 -4.01 2.31
C VAL A 35 17.51 -3.84 2.69
N LEU A 36 16.68 -3.82 1.66
CA LEU A 36 15.23 -4.02 1.77
C LEU A 36 14.90 -5.43 1.27
N PRO A 37 13.97 -6.15 1.91
CA PRO A 37 13.49 -7.43 1.42
C PRO A 37 12.96 -7.30 0.00
N ASP A 38 13.28 -8.25 -0.86
CA ASP A 38 12.84 -8.28 -2.25
C ASP A 38 12.65 -9.74 -2.66
N ALA A 39 11.39 -10.08 -2.95
CA ALA A 39 10.96 -11.44 -3.27
C ALA A 39 11.53 -11.97 -4.60
N ARG A 40 12.22 -11.15 -5.40
CA ARG A 40 12.73 -11.51 -6.73
C ARG A 40 14.15 -12.09 -6.66
N ASN A 41 14.30 -13.21 -5.93
CA ASN A 41 15.57 -13.92 -5.78
C ASN A 41 16.72 -13.05 -5.22
N GLN A 42 16.38 -12.06 -4.38
CA GLN A 42 17.41 -11.28 -3.72
C GLN A 42 18.12 -12.17 -2.69
N LYS A 43 19.43 -12.29 -2.83
CA LYS A 43 20.29 -13.05 -1.93
C LYS A 43 21.18 -12.09 -1.14
N THR A 44 21.07 -12.11 0.18
CA THR A 44 21.93 -11.32 1.07
C THR A 44 22.99 -12.22 1.71
N GLU A 45 24.27 -11.86 1.52
CA GLU A 45 25.39 -12.59 2.11
C GLU A 45 25.64 -12.15 3.56
N PHE A 46 25.90 -13.11 4.45
CA PHE A 46 26.32 -12.88 5.83
C PHE A 46 27.62 -13.63 6.10
N THR A 47 28.50 -13.07 6.94
CA THR A 47 29.78 -13.68 7.27
C THR A 47 29.89 -13.91 8.77
N ALA A 48 30.12 -15.16 9.18
CA ALA A 48 30.48 -15.50 10.55
C ALA A 48 31.99 -15.74 10.67
N ARG A 49 32.60 -15.29 11.77
CA ARG A 49 34.02 -15.51 12.06
C ARG A 49 34.24 -16.07 13.45
N ILE A 50 35.23 -16.95 13.56
CA ILE A 50 35.69 -17.52 14.83
C ILE A 50 36.93 -16.76 15.29
N TYR A 51 36.92 -16.36 16.55
CA TYR A 51 37.98 -15.63 17.24
C TYR A 51 38.56 -16.47 18.38
N ALA A 52 39.82 -16.24 18.72
CA ALA A 52 40.43 -16.73 19.96
C ALA A 52 40.58 -15.58 20.96
N PHE A 53 40.36 -15.84 22.24
CA PHE A 53 40.63 -14.87 23.30
C PHE A 53 42.10 -14.97 23.73
N LYS A 54 42.91 -13.93 23.46
CA LYS A 54 44.34 -13.87 23.80
C LYS A 54 44.70 -12.51 24.37
N GLY A 55 45.40 -12.48 25.51
CA GLY A 55 45.88 -11.24 26.11
C GLY A 55 44.77 -10.23 26.43
N GLY A 56 43.60 -10.71 26.87
CA GLY A 56 42.46 -9.87 27.23
C GLY A 56 41.61 -9.36 26.07
N LYS A 57 41.89 -9.79 24.83
CA LYS A 57 41.16 -9.37 23.62
C LYS A 57 40.83 -10.54 22.72
N TRP A 58 39.75 -10.39 21.94
CA TRP A 58 39.42 -11.31 20.85
C TRP A 58 40.32 -11.03 19.64
N VAL A 59 40.91 -12.08 19.08
CA VAL A 59 41.78 -12.00 17.90
C VAL A 59 41.36 -13.03 16.85
N TYR A 60 41.34 -12.60 15.59
CA TYR A 60 41.10 -13.45 14.44
C TYR A 60 42.43 -13.86 13.77
N PRO A 61 42.57 -15.09 13.24
CA PRO A 61 41.60 -16.18 13.30
C PRO A 61 41.67 -16.97 14.63
N GLY A 62 40.53 -17.54 15.01
CA GLY A 62 40.43 -18.57 16.04
C GLY A 62 40.78 -19.97 15.53
N GLU A 63 40.28 -20.99 16.22
CA GLU A 63 40.42 -22.38 15.79
C GLU A 63 39.32 -22.77 14.80
N LYS A 64 39.61 -23.67 13.85
CA LYS A 64 38.62 -24.15 12.88
C LYS A 64 37.50 -24.93 13.59
N ARG A 65 36.24 -24.62 13.28
CA ARG A 65 35.04 -25.36 13.72
C ARG A 65 34.03 -25.45 12.58
N LYS A 66 33.10 -26.40 12.65
CA LYS A 66 31.90 -26.30 11.83
C LYS A 66 31.08 -25.10 12.31
N ILE A 67 30.64 -24.27 11.38
CA ILE A 67 29.78 -23.12 11.64
C ILE A 67 28.37 -23.49 11.16
N THR A 68 27.39 -23.33 12.04
CA THR A 68 25.97 -23.53 11.76
C THR A 68 25.28 -22.19 11.74
N PHE A 69 24.58 -21.88 10.66
CA PHE A 69 23.66 -20.77 10.55
C PHE A 69 22.24 -21.28 10.74
N SER A 70 21.43 -20.55 11.51
CA SER A 70 20.02 -20.89 11.73
C SER A 70 19.15 -19.66 11.82
N PHE A 71 17.90 -19.83 11.46
CA PHE A 71 16.88 -18.79 11.56
C PHE A 71 16.03 -18.95 12.83
N LYS A 72 15.57 -17.83 13.36
CA LYS A 72 14.50 -17.73 14.37
C LYS A 72 13.49 -16.68 13.93
N GLU A 73 12.25 -16.82 14.39
CA GLU A 73 11.20 -15.79 14.25
C GLU A 73 11.05 -15.27 12.81
N VAL A 74 11.17 -16.17 11.83
CA VAL A 74 11.02 -15.80 10.43
C VAL A 74 9.55 -15.68 10.10
N SER A 75 9.22 -14.60 9.42
CA SER A 75 7.88 -14.33 8.92
C SER A 75 7.41 -15.44 7.96
N LYS A 76 6.09 -15.63 7.94
CA LYS A 76 5.36 -16.51 7.03
C LYS A 76 4.20 -15.70 6.47
N GLU A 77 4.54 -14.55 5.90
CA GLU A 77 3.55 -13.64 5.36
C GLU A 77 2.74 -14.35 4.27
N LYS A 78 1.45 -14.00 4.15
CA LYS A 78 0.61 -14.60 3.11
C LYS A 78 1.02 -14.06 1.76
N GLY A 79 1.60 -14.88 0.89
CA GLY A 79 2.03 -14.44 -0.43
C GLY A 79 3.33 -13.63 -0.37
N VAL A 80 3.66 -12.89 -1.42
CA VAL A 80 4.93 -12.14 -1.51
C VAL A 80 4.77 -10.64 -1.23
N CYS A 81 3.54 -10.15 -1.27
CA CYS A 81 3.14 -8.80 -0.86
C CYS A 81 1.61 -8.76 -0.67
N LEU A 82 1.03 -7.58 -0.40
CA LEU A 82 -0.37 -7.43 0.03
C LEU A 82 -1.45 -7.85 -0.98
N ASN A 83 -1.10 -7.91 -2.26
CA ASN A 83 -2.05 -8.24 -3.33
C ASN A 83 -1.55 -9.32 -4.31
N TYR A 84 -0.55 -10.11 -3.94
CA TYR A 84 -0.01 -11.18 -4.82
C TYR A 84 0.68 -12.31 -4.03
N PRO A 85 0.54 -13.59 -4.42
CA PRO A 85 -0.32 -14.12 -5.49
C PRO A 85 -1.79 -14.15 -5.08
N GLU A 86 -2.66 -14.70 -5.94
CA GLU A 86 -4.08 -14.94 -5.65
C GLU A 86 -4.25 -15.85 -4.41
N LYS A 87 -5.39 -15.72 -3.70
CA LYS A 87 -5.63 -16.34 -2.39
C LYS A 87 -5.46 -17.86 -2.34
N ASP A 88 -5.82 -18.54 -3.41
CA ASP A 88 -5.73 -19.99 -3.55
C ASP A 88 -4.30 -20.48 -3.80
N LYS A 89 -3.38 -19.58 -4.17
CA LYS A 89 -1.96 -19.84 -4.45
C LYS A 89 -1.03 -19.42 -3.31
N ILE A 90 -1.58 -18.94 -2.19
CA ILE A 90 -0.79 -18.57 -1.00
C ILE A 90 -0.21 -19.84 -0.37
N ASN A 91 1.09 -19.84 -0.14
CA ASN A 91 1.80 -20.87 0.61
C ASN A 91 2.11 -20.44 2.05
N THR A 92 2.63 -21.38 2.84
CA THR A 92 3.02 -21.16 4.24
C THR A 92 4.53 -21.30 4.48
N ASN A 93 5.31 -21.11 3.41
CA ASN A 93 6.76 -21.15 3.47
C ASN A 93 7.30 -20.03 4.35
N PRO A 94 8.46 -20.21 4.99
CA PRO A 94 9.18 -19.12 5.61
C PRO A 94 9.69 -18.13 4.57
N ASP A 95 9.55 -16.83 4.82
CA ASP A 95 9.94 -15.81 3.85
C ASP A 95 11.46 -15.65 3.72
N LEU A 96 12.22 -16.18 4.68
CA LEU A 96 13.69 -16.22 4.68
C LEU A 96 14.20 -17.65 4.84
N PHE A 97 15.09 -18.06 3.93
CA PHE A 97 15.65 -19.39 3.89
C PHE A 97 17.08 -19.43 3.30
N PHE A 98 17.76 -20.56 3.48
CA PHE A 98 19.05 -20.84 2.86
C PHE A 98 18.85 -21.55 1.51
N PRO A 99 19.27 -20.94 0.38
CA PRO A 99 19.14 -21.57 -0.93
C PRO A 99 20.20 -22.66 -1.12
N ASP A 100 19.78 -23.84 -1.56
CA ASP A 100 20.65 -24.96 -1.97
C ASP A 100 20.96 -24.96 -3.48
N ASP A 101 20.32 -24.06 -4.23
CA ASP A 101 20.46 -23.88 -5.67
C ASP A 101 21.64 -22.99 -6.11
N ASP A 102 22.44 -22.49 -5.15
CA ASP A 102 23.53 -21.55 -5.41
C ASP A 102 24.90 -22.21 -5.19
N ASP A 103 25.78 -22.15 -6.19
CA ASP A 103 27.11 -22.77 -6.12
C ASP A 103 27.95 -22.27 -4.93
N ARG A 104 27.71 -21.03 -4.46
CA ARG A 104 28.37 -20.47 -3.27
C ARG A 104 27.99 -21.17 -1.97
N MET A 105 26.94 -21.98 -2.00
CA MET A 105 26.41 -22.73 -0.87
C MET A 105 26.81 -24.23 -0.89
N ASN A 106 27.60 -24.66 -1.88
CA ASN A 106 28.06 -26.06 -2.03
C ASN A 106 28.87 -26.59 -0.83
N ASP A 107 29.43 -25.70 0.00
CA ASP A 107 30.18 -26.06 1.22
C ASP A 107 29.29 -26.26 2.46
N PHE A 108 27.96 -26.25 2.31
CA PHE A 108 27.00 -26.41 3.39
C PHE A 108 26.19 -27.71 3.27
N ASP A 109 25.93 -28.31 4.43
CA ASP A 109 24.87 -29.29 4.65
C ASP A 109 23.62 -28.53 5.14
N PHE A 110 22.46 -28.82 4.59
CA PHE A 110 21.21 -28.15 4.92
C PHE A 110 20.29 -29.05 5.73
N ASP A 111 19.59 -28.45 6.70
CA ASP A 111 18.68 -29.13 7.61
C ASP A 111 17.45 -28.24 7.86
N GLU A 112 16.44 -28.81 8.54
CA GLU A 112 15.23 -28.09 8.96
C GLU A 112 14.51 -27.44 7.77
N ASP A 113 14.16 -28.27 6.77
CA ASP A 113 13.32 -27.84 5.64
C ASP A 113 11.88 -27.60 6.10
N ASP A 114 11.40 -26.36 5.93
CA ASP A 114 10.06 -25.91 6.31
C ASP A 114 9.24 -25.54 5.07
N THR A 115 9.47 -26.27 3.97
CA THR A 115 8.69 -26.11 2.74
C THR A 115 7.29 -26.68 2.89
N ASP A 116 6.31 -25.90 2.44
CA ASP A 116 4.93 -26.29 2.25
C ASP A 116 4.87 -27.45 1.25
N GLY A 117 4.37 -28.60 1.72
CA GLY A 117 4.32 -29.83 0.93
C GLY A 117 3.26 -29.83 -0.17
N ASP A 118 2.45 -28.76 -0.27
CA ASP A 118 1.44 -28.61 -1.31
C ASP A 118 2.05 -28.10 -2.62
N ALA A 119 2.22 -29.00 -3.59
CA ALA A 119 2.81 -28.69 -4.89
C ALA A 119 2.01 -27.64 -5.69
N ASP A 120 0.70 -27.50 -5.43
CA ASP A 120 -0.15 -26.50 -6.07
C ASP A 120 0.06 -25.09 -5.50
N LYS A 121 0.85 -24.98 -4.42
CA LYS A 121 1.21 -23.74 -3.72
C LYS A 121 2.72 -23.48 -3.76
N ALA A 122 3.40 -23.89 -4.83
CA ALA A 122 4.79 -23.53 -5.03
C ALA A 122 4.98 -21.99 -5.02
N CYS A 123 6.17 -21.53 -4.61
CA CYS A 123 6.52 -20.10 -4.69
C CYS A 123 6.35 -19.58 -6.13
N PRO A 124 5.73 -18.40 -6.32
CA PRO A 124 5.48 -17.89 -7.66
C PRO A 124 6.80 -17.60 -8.36
N THR A 125 7.00 -18.16 -9.56
CA THR A 125 8.24 -17.93 -10.32
C THR A 125 8.25 -16.65 -11.14
N MET A 126 7.06 -16.07 -11.32
CA MET A 126 6.84 -14.80 -12.00
C MET A 126 6.16 -13.85 -11.02
N ILE A 127 6.92 -12.90 -10.47
CA ILE A 127 6.39 -11.85 -9.60
C ILE A 127 6.11 -10.59 -10.44
N LEU A 128 7.12 -10.08 -11.14
CA LEU A 128 6.99 -8.95 -12.07
C LEU A 128 7.25 -9.36 -13.51
N VAL A 129 8.25 -10.21 -13.74
CA VAL A 129 8.61 -10.77 -15.05
C VAL A 129 8.89 -12.27 -14.93
N ALA A 130 8.95 -12.97 -16.07
CA ALA A 130 9.24 -14.40 -16.06
C ALA A 130 10.58 -14.70 -15.36
N ASP A 131 10.57 -15.70 -14.48
CA ASP A 131 11.73 -16.26 -13.78
C ASP A 131 12.50 -15.25 -12.90
N ASP A 132 11.87 -14.14 -12.49
CA ASP A 132 12.47 -13.22 -11.51
C ASP A 132 12.49 -13.79 -10.09
N ASN A 133 11.81 -14.91 -9.85
CA ASN A 133 11.93 -15.74 -8.66
C ASN A 133 12.16 -17.21 -9.07
N PRO A 134 13.39 -17.67 -9.33
CA PRO A 134 13.64 -19.01 -9.86
C PRO A 134 13.03 -20.11 -9.00
N ALA A 135 12.50 -21.15 -9.64
CA ALA A 135 11.92 -22.30 -8.98
C ALA A 135 12.93 -22.94 -8.01
N HIS A 136 12.45 -23.29 -6.83
CA HIS A 136 13.20 -23.96 -5.77
C HIS A 136 12.26 -24.91 -5.02
N SER A 137 12.80 -25.97 -4.45
CA SER A 137 12.01 -27.04 -3.80
C SER A 137 12.16 -27.07 -2.28
N HIS A 138 13.05 -26.24 -1.72
CA HIS A 138 13.43 -26.30 -0.31
C HIS A 138 13.51 -24.92 0.33
N HIS A 139 13.13 -24.84 1.59
CA HIS A 139 13.15 -23.66 2.44
C HIS A 139 13.88 -23.98 3.74
N TYR A 140 15.18 -24.29 3.60
CA TYR A 140 16.01 -24.69 4.73
C TYR A 140 16.14 -23.57 5.77
N LYS A 141 15.82 -23.91 7.02
CA LYS A 141 15.98 -23.02 8.19
C LYS A 141 17.38 -23.10 8.80
N LYS A 142 18.21 -24.04 8.34
CA LYS A 142 19.55 -24.29 8.88
C LYS A 142 20.56 -24.71 7.81
N ALA A 143 21.76 -24.15 7.89
CA ALA A 143 22.89 -24.48 7.03
C ALA A 143 24.18 -24.63 7.86
N THR A 144 24.85 -25.78 7.76
CA THR A 144 26.08 -26.07 8.50
C THR A 144 27.24 -26.32 7.55
N THR A 145 28.40 -25.69 7.76
CA THR A 145 29.58 -25.93 6.92
C THR A 145 30.01 -27.40 6.97
N LYS A 146 30.24 -28.01 5.80
CA LYS A 146 30.73 -29.39 5.65
C LYS A 146 32.05 -29.63 6.36
N ASN A 147 32.97 -28.66 6.25
CA ASN A 147 34.30 -28.70 6.82
C ASN A 147 34.45 -27.72 7.99
N ALA A 148 35.43 -28.00 8.87
CA ALA A 148 35.78 -27.05 9.92
C ALA A 148 36.55 -25.85 9.34
N VAL A 149 36.07 -24.64 9.61
CA VAL A 149 36.57 -23.36 9.08
C VAL A 149 36.67 -22.31 10.19
N THR A 150 37.38 -21.20 9.94
CA THR A 150 37.44 -20.05 10.85
C THR A 150 36.54 -18.90 10.39
N GLU A 151 36.04 -18.98 9.17
CA GLU A 151 35.12 -18.02 8.54
C GLU A 151 34.21 -18.79 7.59
N ALA A 152 32.94 -18.41 7.56
CA ALA A 152 31.98 -18.92 6.59
C ALA A 152 31.09 -17.78 6.09
N LYS A 153 30.72 -17.86 4.82
CA LYS A 153 29.79 -16.95 4.17
C LYS A 153 28.54 -17.72 3.80
N VAL A 154 27.39 -17.24 4.25
CA VAL A 154 26.09 -17.85 3.98
C VAL A 154 25.24 -16.88 3.16
N LEU A 155 24.43 -17.39 2.25
CA LEU A 155 23.44 -16.61 1.53
C LEU A 155 22.07 -16.83 2.15
N VAL A 156 21.31 -15.76 2.30
CA VAL A 156 19.90 -15.78 2.69
C VAL A 156 19.08 -15.29 1.51
N ARG A 157 18.10 -16.08 1.09
CA ARG A 157 17.12 -15.69 0.06
C ARG A 157 15.82 -15.23 0.72
N CYS A 158 15.13 -14.32 0.04
CA CYS A 158 13.91 -13.66 0.48
C CYS A 158 12.75 -13.95 -0.48
N GLU A 159 11.56 -14.28 0.03
CA GLU A 159 10.35 -14.58 -0.75
C GLU A 159 9.21 -13.58 -0.53
N ASP A 160 9.33 -12.65 0.42
CA ASP A 160 8.32 -11.60 0.66
C ASP A 160 8.95 -10.20 0.72
N TYR A 161 8.27 -9.20 0.17
CA TYR A 161 8.76 -7.82 0.18
C TYR A 161 8.73 -7.16 1.56
N GLY A 162 8.02 -7.71 2.54
CA GLY A 162 8.00 -7.33 3.94
C GLY A 162 8.67 -8.36 4.86
N ALA A 163 9.36 -9.36 4.30
CA ALA A 163 9.96 -10.45 5.07
C ALA A 163 10.80 -9.95 6.25
N PHE A 164 10.70 -10.62 7.38
CA PHE A 164 11.55 -10.37 8.54
C PHE A 164 11.98 -11.66 9.23
N GLY A 165 13.06 -11.60 9.99
CA GLY A 165 13.51 -12.70 10.82
C GLY A 165 14.86 -12.46 11.46
N ILE A 166 15.32 -13.43 12.24
CA ILE A 166 16.58 -13.38 12.98
C ILE A 166 17.50 -14.49 12.48
N LEU A 167 18.68 -14.11 11.99
CA LEU A 167 19.76 -15.02 11.64
C LEU A 167 20.75 -15.13 12.80
N LYS A 168 21.18 -16.35 13.09
CA LYS A 168 22.19 -16.65 14.10
C LYS A 168 23.31 -17.49 13.51
N ALA A 169 24.53 -17.36 14.06
CA ALA A 169 25.65 -18.25 13.77
C ALA A 169 26.14 -18.96 15.05
N GLU A 170 26.42 -20.25 14.98
CA GLU A 170 26.88 -21.04 16.12
C GLU A 170 28.07 -21.93 15.72
N ALA A 171 28.97 -22.18 16.66
CA ALA A 171 30.06 -23.13 16.51
C ALA A 171 30.37 -23.77 17.86
N ALA A 172 30.78 -25.05 17.84
CA ALA A 172 31.09 -25.78 19.07
C ALA A 172 32.18 -25.08 19.89
N ASP A 173 31.99 -25.04 21.21
CA ASP A 173 32.87 -24.41 22.20
C ASP A 173 33.13 -22.90 21.97
N CYS A 174 32.26 -22.18 21.24
CA CYS A 174 32.36 -20.74 21.03
C CYS A 174 31.35 -19.95 21.88
N GLU A 175 31.81 -18.85 22.47
CA GLU A 175 30.95 -17.83 23.09
C GLU A 175 30.36 -16.90 22.00
N PHE A 176 29.16 -16.35 22.23
CA PHE A 176 28.58 -15.39 21.30
C PHE A 176 29.21 -14.01 21.46
N LEU A 177 29.62 -13.44 20.33
CA LEU A 177 30.10 -12.07 20.21
C LEU A 177 29.03 -11.23 19.53
N LYS A 178 28.92 -9.96 19.91
CA LYS A 178 27.98 -9.03 19.26
C LYS A 178 28.18 -9.01 17.74
N PRO A 179 27.11 -8.82 16.96
CA PRO A 179 27.25 -8.67 15.53
C PRO A 179 28.13 -7.49 15.16
N ARG A 180 28.86 -7.63 14.06
CA ARG A 180 29.78 -6.59 13.56
C ARG A 180 29.28 -5.95 12.28
N GLU A 181 29.65 -4.69 12.06
CA GLU A 181 29.58 -4.12 10.72
C GLU A 181 30.57 -4.86 9.79
N ARG A 182 30.25 -4.94 8.48
CA ARG A 182 31.02 -5.76 7.51
C ARG A 182 32.52 -5.46 7.51
N ASP A 183 32.89 -4.19 7.68
CA ASP A 183 34.27 -3.69 7.60
C ASP A 183 34.82 -3.19 8.94
N ALA A 184 34.12 -3.44 10.05
CA ALA A 184 34.61 -3.06 11.37
C ALA A 184 35.86 -3.86 11.77
N GLY A 185 36.79 -3.17 12.43
CA GLY A 185 37.98 -3.78 13.02
C GLY A 185 37.67 -4.74 14.18
N CYS A 186 38.72 -5.34 14.74
CA CYS A 186 38.62 -6.45 15.71
C CYS A 186 38.30 -6.00 17.15
N SER A 187 37.25 -5.20 17.36
CA SER A 187 36.73 -4.87 18.70
C SER A 187 35.45 -5.66 18.98
N GLN A 188 35.59 -6.96 19.21
CA GLN A 188 34.46 -7.81 19.55
C GLN A 188 34.20 -7.81 21.06
N GLU A 189 32.93 -7.73 21.43
CA GLU A 189 32.45 -7.85 22.81
C GLU A 189 31.53 -9.06 22.92
N LEU A 190 31.44 -9.65 24.11
CA LEU A 190 30.45 -10.70 24.39
C LEU A 190 29.03 -10.13 24.29
N GLY A 191 28.13 -10.90 23.69
CA GLY A 191 26.73 -10.51 23.52
C GLY A 191 25.95 -11.53 22.71
N ASP A 192 24.65 -11.30 22.54
CA ASP A 192 23.87 -12.06 21.55
C ASP A 192 24.42 -11.78 20.15
N ASN A 193 24.46 -12.79 19.29
CA ASN A 193 24.87 -12.67 17.90
C ASN A 193 23.69 -12.81 16.92
N ASP A 194 22.48 -12.73 17.44
CA ASP A 194 21.24 -12.60 16.67
C ASP A 194 21.29 -11.34 15.78
N VAL A 195 21.11 -11.53 14.47
CA VAL A 195 21.09 -10.49 13.45
C VAL A 195 19.72 -10.45 12.81
N LYS A 196 19.02 -9.32 12.93
CA LYS A 196 17.76 -9.11 12.24
C LYS A 196 17.96 -8.89 10.74
N ILE A 197 17.09 -9.49 9.96
CA ILE A 197 16.99 -9.37 8.50
C ILE A 197 15.55 -8.99 8.19
N PRO A 198 15.29 -7.84 7.53
CA PRO A 198 16.22 -6.76 7.25
C PRO A 198 16.74 -6.13 8.55
N ARG A 199 17.66 -5.17 8.44
CA ARG A 199 18.12 -4.45 9.63
C ARG A 199 16.96 -3.64 10.22
N ASP A 200 16.63 -3.93 11.47
CA ASP A 200 15.54 -3.32 12.24
C ASP A 200 16.03 -3.09 13.69
N ASP A 201 16.77 -1.99 13.88
CA ASP A 201 17.35 -1.63 15.17
C ASP A 201 16.26 -1.21 16.18
N ASN A 202 15.03 -0.94 15.73
CA ASN A 202 13.96 -0.39 16.56
C ASN A 202 12.86 -1.39 16.97
N GLY A 203 12.78 -2.56 16.33
CA GLY A 203 11.84 -3.62 16.68
C GLY A 203 10.44 -3.48 16.10
N ASN A 204 10.26 -2.75 15.00
CA ASN A 204 8.95 -2.56 14.36
C ASN A 204 8.71 -3.46 13.13
N ASN A 205 9.65 -4.36 12.80
CA ASN A 205 9.61 -5.22 11.59
C ASN A 205 9.59 -4.45 10.26
N ILE A 206 9.89 -3.15 10.28
CA ILE A 206 10.14 -2.32 9.10
C ILE A 206 11.65 -2.13 9.01
N ALA A 207 12.23 -2.27 7.82
CA ALA A 207 13.66 -2.04 7.65
C ALA A 207 14.02 -0.59 8.00
N ASP A 208 15.11 -0.36 8.73
CA ASP A 208 15.57 0.98 9.13
C ASP A 208 15.88 1.91 7.92
N SER A 209 16.08 1.33 6.72
CA SER A 209 16.27 2.08 5.47
C SER A 209 14.98 2.38 4.72
N ALA A 210 13.85 1.79 5.11
CA ALA A 210 12.56 2.04 4.50
C ALA A 210 12.10 3.47 4.82
N ALA A 211 11.44 4.12 3.86
CA ALA A 211 10.82 5.41 4.10
C ALA A 211 9.70 5.31 5.15
N GLN A 212 9.08 4.13 5.26
CA GLN A 212 8.00 3.81 6.19
C GLN A 212 8.47 3.61 7.63
N ASP A 213 9.78 3.60 7.91
CA ASP A 213 10.31 3.48 9.26
C ASP A 213 10.23 4.80 10.05
N LYS A 214 9.95 5.92 9.37
CA LYS A 214 9.98 7.26 9.96
C LYS A 214 8.82 8.12 9.50
N ASN A 215 8.13 8.71 10.47
CA ASN A 215 7.13 9.75 10.21
C ASN A 215 7.79 10.99 9.58
N LYS A 216 6.98 11.88 9.01
CA LYS A 216 7.43 13.15 8.41
C LYS A 216 8.30 14.03 9.33
N ASP A 217 8.09 13.95 10.64
CA ASP A 217 8.85 14.69 11.65
C ASP A 217 10.17 13.99 12.05
N GLY A 218 10.49 12.84 11.45
CA GLY A 218 11.67 12.04 11.71
C GLY A 218 11.55 11.13 12.93
N THR A 219 10.41 11.11 13.62
CA THR A 219 10.14 10.14 14.69
C THR A 219 9.91 8.75 14.12
N LYS A 220 10.12 7.72 14.95
CA LYS A 220 9.91 6.32 14.57
C LYS A 220 8.45 6.08 14.22
N ALA A 221 8.22 5.49 13.07
CA ALA A 221 6.89 5.02 12.68
C ALA A 221 6.54 3.75 13.45
N LEU A 222 5.30 3.67 13.93
CA LEU A 222 4.75 2.45 14.51
C LEU A 222 4.09 1.63 13.39
N PRO A 223 4.28 0.30 13.35
CA PRO A 223 3.91 -0.52 12.20
C PRO A 223 2.40 -0.68 12.02
N ASP A 224 1.62 -0.45 13.08
CA ASP A 224 0.16 -0.60 13.17
C ASP A 224 -0.61 0.71 12.95
N LYS A 225 0.09 1.81 12.62
CA LYS A 225 -0.52 3.13 12.43
C LYS A 225 -0.81 3.41 10.97
N ASP A 226 -1.90 4.15 10.75
CA ASP A 226 -2.46 4.57 9.47
C ASP A 226 -2.88 6.03 9.67
N GLU A 227 -1.90 6.93 9.56
CA GLU A 227 -1.99 8.32 10.02
C GLU A 227 -1.78 9.33 8.89
N ASP A 228 -1.87 8.88 7.64
CA ASP A 228 -1.79 9.68 6.42
C ASP A 228 -2.78 10.83 6.43
N ASP A 229 -2.29 12.05 6.34
CA ASP A 229 -3.15 13.25 6.42
C ASP A 229 -3.08 14.14 5.17
N THR A 230 -2.54 13.61 4.07
CA THR A 230 -2.44 14.36 2.79
C THR A 230 -3.15 13.62 1.65
N PRO A 231 -4.22 14.16 1.05
CA PRO A 231 -4.94 15.37 1.47
C PRO A 231 -5.67 15.14 2.80
N ARG A 232 -5.92 16.24 3.52
CA ARG A 232 -6.61 16.20 4.82
C ARG A 232 -7.99 15.58 4.71
N GLY A 233 -8.69 15.83 3.59
CA GLY A 233 -10.00 15.22 3.36
C GLY A 233 -11.00 15.64 4.44
N ASN A 234 -11.86 14.71 4.82
CA ASN A 234 -12.87 14.89 5.87
C ASN A 234 -12.34 15.00 7.31
N GLY A 235 -11.02 15.09 7.50
CA GLY A 235 -10.38 15.13 8.82
C GLY A 235 -10.13 13.76 9.45
N ASP A 236 -10.61 12.68 8.84
CA ASP A 236 -10.14 11.33 9.20
C ASP A 236 -8.72 11.16 8.67
N LYS A 237 -7.83 10.66 9.52
CA LYS A 237 -6.49 10.27 9.09
C LYS A 237 -6.49 8.87 8.51
N GLY A 238 -5.49 8.63 7.69
CA GLY A 238 -5.25 7.36 7.04
C GLY A 238 -6.02 7.21 5.73
N ASP A 239 -5.53 6.31 4.90
CA ASP A 239 -6.26 5.74 3.77
C ASP A 239 -6.68 4.29 4.02
N GLY A 240 -6.32 3.74 5.18
CA GLY A 240 -6.73 2.41 5.60
C GLY A 240 -5.66 1.34 5.52
N PHE A 241 -4.42 1.70 5.16
CA PHE A 241 -3.25 0.83 5.23
C PHE A 241 -2.36 1.22 6.41
N THR A 242 -1.86 0.25 7.17
CA THR A 242 -0.88 0.56 8.20
C THR A 242 0.51 0.81 7.59
N ASN A 243 1.41 1.47 8.34
CA ASN A 243 2.79 1.69 7.94
C ASN A 243 3.52 0.39 7.53
N TYR A 244 3.20 -0.74 8.17
CA TYR A 244 3.72 -2.04 7.77
C TYR A 244 3.11 -2.55 6.47
N GLU A 245 1.81 -2.34 6.23
CA GLU A 245 1.18 -2.67 4.96
C GLU A 245 1.79 -1.85 3.82
N GLU A 246 1.94 -0.55 4.01
CA GLU A 246 2.59 0.33 3.05
C GLU A 246 4.06 -0.01 2.82
N TYR A 247 4.75 -0.44 3.88
CA TYR A 247 6.10 -0.98 3.79
C TYR A 247 6.12 -2.26 2.97
N ARG A 248 5.28 -3.27 3.26
CA ARG A 248 5.24 -4.55 2.54
C ARG A 248 4.85 -4.35 1.08
N GLY A 249 3.95 -3.42 0.81
CA GLY A 249 3.65 -2.86 -0.50
C GLY A 249 2.79 -3.75 -1.41
N PHE A 250 2.70 -3.35 -2.68
CA PHE A 250 1.75 -3.87 -3.66
C PHE A 250 2.41 -4.09 -5.02
N ILE A 251 1.92 -5.07 -5.79
CA ILE A 251 2.14 -5.11 -7.24
C ILE A 251 1.19 -4.11 -7.89
N VAL A 252 1.77 -3.18 -8.65
CA VAL A 252 1.08 -2.06 -9.30
C VAL A 252 1.48 -2.01 -10.77
N GLY A 253 0.64 -1.38 -11.59
CA GLY A 253 0.85 -1.29 -13.03
C GLY A 253 -0.43 -0.90 -13.77
N LYS A 254 -0.29 -0.44 -15.00
CA LYS A 254 -1.43 -0.24 -15.90
C LYS A 254 -1.78 -1.55 -16.60
N VAL A 255 -3.01 -1.66 -17.08
CA VAL A 255 -3.46 -2.79 -17.92
C VAL A 255 -2.55 -2.97 -19.13
N ASP A 256 -2.08 -4.20 -19.37
CA ASP A 256 -1.07 -4.61 -20.37
C ASP A 256 0.26 -3.84 -20.29
N GLY A 257 0.51 -3.12 -19.19
CA GLY A 257 1.76 -2.41 -18.93
C GLY A 257 2.77 -3.24 -18.14
N PRO A 258 4.00 -2.74 -17.98
CA PRO A 258 4.95 -3.35 -17.06
C PRO A 258 4.40 -3.29 -15.64
N LYS A 259 4.62 -4.37 -14.90
CA LYS A 259 4.32 -4.48 -13.47
C LYS A 259 5.52 -3.99 -12.66
N SER A 260 5.26 -3.43 -11.48
CA SER A 260 6.29 -3.10 -10.50
C SER A 260 5.78 -3.36 -9.09
N HIS A 261 6.67 -3.67 -8.17
CA HIS A 261 6.38 -3.59 -6.74
C HIS A 261 6.51 -2.13 -6.27
N LYS A 262 5.61 -1.70 -5.39
CA LYS A 262 5.62 -0.37 -4.79
C LYS A 262 5.35 -0.46 -3.29
N ARG A 263 6.29 0.05 -2.48
CA ARG A 263 6.03 0.50 -1.11
C ARG A 263 5.41 1.90 -1.17
N THR A 264 4.35 2.15 -0.42
CA THR A 264 3.56 3.39 -0.51
C THR A 264 3.97 4.42 0.54
N ASP A 265 3.48 5.65 0.43
CA ASP A 265 3.96 6.78 1.23
C ASP A 265 3.04 7.02 2.42
N ILE A 266 3.55 6.73 3.64
CA ILE A 266 2.89 6.85 4.95
C ILE A 266 2.50 8.29 5.38
N ASN A 267 2.52 9.21 4.42
CA ASN A 267 2.10 10.59 4.59
C ASN A 267 1.04 11.01 3.57
N LYS A 268 0.65 10.12 2.66
CA LYS A 268 -0.24 10.42 1.54
C LYS A 268 -1.32 9.36 1.44
N LYS A 269 -2.57 9.81 1.46
CA LYS A 269 -3.71 8.97 1.17
C LYS A 269 -3.72 8.54 -0.28
N GLN A 270 -4.02 7.28 -0.49
CA GLN A 270 -3.97 6.65 -1.79
C GLN A 270 -5.34 6.10 -2.20
N LEU A 271 -5.53 5.94 -3.50
CA LEU A 271 -6.65 5.20 -4.05
C LEU A 271 -6.16 4.28 -5.17
N PHE A 272 -6.51 3.00 -5.06
CA PHE A 272 -6.16 1.99 -6.06
C PHE A 272 -7.23 1.90 -7.14
N ILE A 273 -6.82 1.98 -8.41
CA ILE A 273 -7.73 1.96 -9.56
C ILE A 273 -7.27 0.93 -10.60
N HIS A 274 -8.16 0.01 -10.97
CA HIS A 274 -8.01 -0.79 -12.18
C HIS A 274 -8.78 -0.16 -13.33
N ASP A 275 -8.05 0.52 -14.22
CA ASP A 275 -8.58 1.14 -15.44
C ASP A 275 -8.61 0.12 -16.59
N LYS A 276 -9.66 -0.72 -16.60
CA LYS A 276 -9.82 -1.87 -17.52
C LYS A 276 -9.63 -1.46 -18.98
N ASN A 277 -10.14 -0.30 -19.36
CA ASN A 277 -10.20 0.16 -20.74
C ASN A 277 -9.23 1.29 -21.07
N LYS A 278 -8.30 1.61 -20.15
CA LYS A 278 -7.26 2.64 -20.34
C LYS A 278 -7.85 4.01 -20.67
N ILE A 279 -9.00 4.35 -20.08
CA ILE A 279 -9.69 5.63 -20.32
C ILE A 279 -9.09 6.79 -19.50
N GLY A 280 -8.18 6.49 -18.57
CA GLY A 280 -7.53 7.45 -17.68
C GLY A 280 -8.44 7.90 -16.54
N THR A 281 -7.91 8.74 -15.65
CA THR A 281 -8.62 9.23 -14.46
C THR A 281 -9.17 10.64 -14.63
N GLY A 282 -9.12 11.20 -15.84
CA GLY A 282 -9.59 12.56 -16.12
C GLY A 282 -8.95 13.59 -15.19
N PHE A 283 -9.78 14.45 -14.60
CA PHE A 283 -9.33 15.44 -13.60
C PHE A 283 -9.22 14.89 -12.17
N PHE A 284 -9.43 13.59 -11.94
CA PHE A 284 -9.46 13.04 -10.58
C PHE A 284 -8.15 13.24 -9.83
N GLY A 285 -7.00 13.27 -10.52
CA GLY A 285 -5.70 13.58 -9.89
C GLY A 285 -5.63 14.96 -9.21
N ARG A 286 -6.59 15.86 -9.46
CA ARG A 286 -6.71 17.16 -8.78
C ARG A 286 -7.38 17.06 -7.40
N SER A 287 -7.81 15.86 -6.99
CA SER A 287 -8.30 15.56 -5.63
C SER A 287 -7.18 15.67 -4.59
N GLY A 288 -5.93 15.50 -5.02
CA GLY A 288 -4.75 15.46 -4.14
C GLY A 288 -4.39 14.05 -3.67
N LEU A 289 -5.25 13.06 -3.88
CA LEU A 289 -4.96 11.64 -3.60
C LEU A 289 -3.83 11.13 -4.50
N GLU A 290 -3.01 10.24 -3.95
CA GLU A 290 -2.11 9.44 -4.78
C GLU A 290 -2.90 8.33 -5.49
N ILE A 291 -2.99 8.41 -6.81
CA ILE A 291 -3.66 7.39 -7.61
C ILE A 291 -2.67 6.29 -7.97
N ILE A 292 -2.97 5.06 -7.57
CA ILE A 292 -2.15 3.88 -7.86
C ILE A 292 -2.92 2.95 -8.80
N PHE A 293 -2.33 2.64 -9.96
CA PHE A 293 -2.96 1.73 -10.91
C PHE A 293 -2.69 0.27 -10.58
N ILE A 294 -3.71 -0.57 -10.76
CA ILE A 294 -3.63 -2.02 -10.61
C ILE A 294 -3.77 -2.69 -11.99
N PRO A 295 -2.86 -3.63 -12.35
CA PRO A 295 -2.74 -4.09 -13.74
C PRO A 295 -3.86 -5.04 -14.16
N GLY A 296 -4.50 -5.73 -13.22
CA GLY A 296 -5.51 -6.75 -13.52
C GLY A 296 -6.38 -7.10 -12.32
N PRO A 297 -7.52 -7.76 -12.55
CA PRO A 297 -8.45 -8.16 -11.49
C PRO A 297 -7.90 -9.24 -10.55
N GLU A 298 -6.90 -10.01 -10.95
CA GLU A 298 -6.21 -11.02 -10.13
C GLU A 298 -5.47 -10.43 -8.92
N TYR A 299 -5.31 -9.10 -8.91
CA TYR A 299 -4.75 -8.34 -7.79
C TYR A 299 -5.85 -7.85 -6.83
N TYR A 300 -7.08 -8.37 -6.96
CA TYR A 300 -8.16 -8.24 -5.98
C TYR A 300 -8.52 -9.61 -5.39
N GLY A 301 -8.80 -9.66 -4.09
CA GLY A 301 -9.14 -10.90 -3.40
C GLY A 301 -10.56 -11.44 -3.65
N GLY A 302 -11.30 -10.95 -4.66
CA GLY A 302 -12.71 -11.27 -4.84
C GLY A 302 -13.41 -10.79 -6.13
N ASP A 303 -12.71 -10.41 -7.20
CA ASP A 303 -13.37 -10.25 -8.51
C ASP A 303 -13.35 -11.57 -9.29
N SER A 304 -14.46 -11.91 -9.94
CA SER A 304 -14.49 -13.03 -10.86
C SER A 304 -13.62 -12.71 -12.07
N THR A 305 -12.79 -13.65 -12.49
CA THR A 305 -12.07 -13.63 -13.78
C THR A 305 -13.00 -13.50 -15.01
N ASP A 306 -14.32 -13.46 -14.79
CA ASP A 306 -15.34 -13.24 -15.81
C ASP A 306 -15.37 -11.76 -16.21
N GLY A 307 -14.63 -11.46 -17.27
CA GLY A 307 -14.16 -10.13 -17.63
C GLY A 307 -15.22 -9.03 -17.73
N ASP A 308 -16.51 -9.33 -17.84
CA ASP A 308 -17.58 -8.34 -17.99
C ASP A 308 -18.59 -8.26 -16.84
N LYS A 309 -18.55 -9.21 -15.89
CA LYS A 309 -19.43 -9.12 -14.71
C LYS A 309 -18.92 -8.03 -13.77
N ALA A 310 -19.85 -7.26 -13.18
CA ALA A 310 -19.49 -6.37 -12.07
C ALA A 310 -19.03 -7.22 -10.88
N PRO A 311 -17.96 -6.84 -10.17
CA PRO A 311 -17.74 -7.41 -8.86
C PRO A 311 -18.91 -6.99 -7.94
N ASP A 312 -19.20 -7.83 -6.97
CA ASP A 312 -20.10 -7.43 -5.88
C ASP A 312 -19.38 -6.40 -5.01
N ALA A 313 -20.11 -5.45 -4.42
CA ALA A 313 -19.48 -4.50 -3.50
C ALA A 313 -18.80 -5.24 -2.35
N GLY A 314 -17.65 -4.70 -1.93
CA GLY A 314 -16.86 -5.27 -0.85
C GLY A 314 -15.95 -6.43 -1.26
N THR A 315 -15.96 -6.88 -2.53
CA THR A 315 -15.11 -7.98 -2.98
C THR A 315 -13.77 -7.54 -3.58
N GLN A 316 -13.63 -6.26 -3.95
CA GLN A 316 -12.42 -5.68 -4.54
C GLN A 316 -11.29 -5.43 -3.51
N ILE A 317 -11.07 -6.36 -2.58
CA ILE A 317 -10.10 -6.21 -1.49
C ILE A 317 -8.69 -6.21 -2.08
N ILE A 318 -7.94 -5.12 -1.88
CA ILE A 318 -6.58 -4.97 -2.42
C ILE A 318 -5.53 -5.54 -1.47
N ASN A 319 -5.68 -5.38 -0.15
CA ASN A 319 -4.79 -5.98 0.86
C ASN A 319 -5.28 -7.36 1.29
N PHE A 320 -5.56 -8.23 0.32
CA PHE A 320 -6.18 -9.52 0.61
C PHE A 320 -5.19 -10.57 1.15
N ASN A 321 -3.89 -10.34 0.96
CA ASN A 321 -2.79 -11.14 1.48
C ASN A 321 -2.27 -10.61 2.83
N ARG A 322 -3.12 -9.90 3.57
CA ARG A 322 -2.77 -9.37 4.89
C ARG A 322 -2.94 -10.41 6.00
N ASP A 323 -2.25 -10.20 7.10
CA ASP A 323 -2.51 -10.93 8.35
C ASP A 323 -3.58 -10.28 9.22
N PRO A 324 -4.27 -11.03 10.11
CA PRO A 324 -5.38 -10.49 10.90
C PRO A 324 -4.99 -9.37 11.90
N ASN A 325 -3.69 -9.12 12.09
CA ASN A 325 -3.14 -8.15 13.04
C ASN A 325 -2.73 -6.82 12.38
N VAL A 326 -3.18 -6.55 11.14
CA VAL A 326 -3.02 -5.27 10.43
C VAL A 326 -4.37 -4.58 10.27
N GLY A 327 -4.47 -3.53 9.45
CA GLY A 327 -5.72 -2.80 9.21
C GLY A 327 -6.87 -3.69 8.70
N GLY A 328 -8.06 -3.09 8.56
CA GLY A 328 -9.21 -3.74 7.94
C GLY A 328 -9.07 -3.91 6.42
N ASP A 329 -10.06 -4.55 5.81
CA ASP A 329 -10.13 -4.66 4.34
C ASP A 329 -10.11 -3.26 3.71
N GLN A 330 -9.25 -3.08 2.71
CA GLN A 330 -9.26 -1.93 1.81
C GLN A 330 -9.61 -2.35 0.40
N HIS A 331 -10.30 -1.47 -0.32
CA HIS A 331 -10.90 -1.79 -1.61
C HIS A 331 -10.37 -0.90 -2.74
N GLY A 332 -10.09 -1.50 -3.89
CA GLY A 332 -9.80 -0.75 -5.11
C GLY A 332 -11.05 -0.46 -5.93
N ILE A 333 -10.94 0.51 -6.85
CA ILE A 333 -12.01 0.90 -7.77
C ILE A 333 -11.79 0.32 -9.16
N ARG A 334 -12.82 -0.31 -9.72
CA ARG A 334 -12.82 -0.76 -11.11
C ARG A 334 -13.40 0.33 -12.02
N LEU A 335 -12.60 0.84 -12.95
CA LEU A 335 -13.01 1.85 -13.92
C LEU A 335 -13.17 1.21 -15.31
N VAL A 336 -14.35 1.36 -15.92
CA VAL A 336 -14.71 0.70 -17.19
C VAL A 336 -15.36 1.66 -18.18
N LYS A 337 -15.15 1.38 -19.46
CA LYS A 337 -15.91 1.96 -20.57
C LYS A 337 -17.16 1.10 -20.81
N GLU A 338 -18.34 1.71 -20.78
CA GLU A 338 -19.63 1.02 -20.97
C GLU A 338 -20.60 1.93 -21.71
N ASN A 339 -21.42 1.39 -22.62
CA ASN A 339 -22.53 2.14 -23.21
C ASN A 339 -23.68 2.14 -22.21
N LEU A 340 -24.06 3.31 -21.71
CA LEU A 340 -25.06 3.44 -20.65
C LEU A 340 -26.47 3.66 -21.20
N GLY A 341 -26.57 4.06 -22.47
CA GLY A 341 -27.82 4.46 -23.10
C GLY A 341 -28.40 5.77 -22.52
N GLY A 342 -29.32 6.38 -23.26
CA GLY A 342 -29.96 7.62 -22.85
C GLY A 342 -28.99 8.80 -22.72
N ASN A 343 -29.21 9.66 -21.72
CA ASN A 343 -28.41 10.87 -21.45
C ASN A 343 -27.42 10.68 -20.28
N VAL A 344 -27.06 9.43 -19.95
CA VAL A 344 -26.14 9.14 -18.84
C VAL A 344 -24.71 9.08 -19.37
N LEU A 345 -23.84 9.94 -18.84
CA LEU A 345 -22.44 10.05 -19.29
C LEU A 345 -21.49 9.20 -18.46
N GLY A 346 -21.80 9.02 -17.19
CA GLY A 346 -21.04 8.23 -16.23
C GLY A 346 -21.93 7.76 -15.09
N GLN A 347 -21.46 6.75 -14.38
CA GLN A 347 -22.08 6.32 -13.14
C GLN A 347 -21.08 5.55 -12.25
N ALA A 348 -20.96 5.97 -10.99
CA ALA A 348 -20.53 5.10 -9.90
C ALA A 348 -21.68 4.15 -9.52
N VAL A 349 -21.44 2.84 -9.62
CA VAL A 349 -22.43 1.81 -9.28
C VAL A 349 -22.19 1.36 -7.85
N HIS A 350 -23.16 1.62 -6.98
CA HIS A 350 -23.08 1.34 -5.54
C HIS A 350 -24.02 0.18 -5.18
N ALA A 351 -23.60 -0.74 -4.31
CA ALA A 351 -24.49 -1.78 -3.78
C ALA A 351 -25.36 -1.28 -2.61
N ARG A 352 -24.99 -0.16 -1.98
CA ARG A 352 -25.68 0.48 -0.85
C ARG A 352 -25.67 2.00 -1.04
N PHE A 353 -26.34 2.76 -0.15
CA PHE A 353 -26.33 4.24 -0.13
C PHE A 353 -24.97 4.80 0.34
N GLY A 354 -23.91 4.31 -0.28
CA GLY A 354 -22.55 4.36 0.20
C GLY A 354 -21.58 4.93 -0.82
N TRP A 355 -20.65 5.74 -0.36
CA TRP A 355 -19.74 6.54 -1.20
C TRP A 355 -18.26 6.23 -0.92
N LEU A 356 -18.00 5.13 -0.22
CA LEU A 356 -16.67 4.64 0.09
C LEU A 356 -16.26 3.52 -0.89
N PRO A 357 -14.97 3.31 -1.17
CA PRO A 357 -14.53 2.31 -2.13
C PRO A 357 -15.14 0.91 -1.93
N LYS A 358 -15.28 0.46 -0.68
CA LYS A 358 -15.95 -0.81 -0.30
C LYS A 358 -17.39 -0.94 -0.76
N GLU A 359 -18.10 0.17 -0.94
CA GLU A 359 -19.52 0.20 -1.29
C GLU A 359 -19.75 0.34 -2.81
N VAL A 360 -18.67 0.59 -3.56
CA VAL A 360 -18.68 0.75 -5.01
C VAL A 360 -18.34 -0.57 -5.69
N ASN A 361 -19.18 -0.98 -6.64
CA ASN A 361 -18.92 -2.13 -7.50
C ASN A 361 -18.01 -1.76 -8.67
N ARG A 362 -18.25 -0.62 -9.31
CA ARG A 362 -17.45 -0.09 -10.43
C ARG A 362 -17.86 1.33 -10.79
N VAL A 363 -16.97 2.02 -11.47
CA VAL A 363 -17.26 3.25 -12.20
C VAL A 363 -17.35 2.94 -13.68
N ARG A 364 -18.48 3.30 -14.31
CA ARG A 364 -18.72 3.10 -15.73
C ARG A 364 -18.88 4.42 -16.46
N ILE A 365 -18.21 4.56 -17.60
CA ILE A 365 -18.15 5.80 -18.39
C ILE A 365 -18.56 5.53 -19.84
N ASP A 366 -19.51 6.30 -20.35
CA ASP A 366 -19.91 6.27 -21.75
C ASP A 366 -19.04 7.22 -22.57
N VAL A 367 -17.85 6.76 -22.95
CA VAL A 367 -16.91 7.56 -23.76
C VAL A 367 -17.53 8.01 -25.09
N ALA A 368 -18.44 7.23 -25.67
CA ALA A 368 -19.06 7.56 -26.96
C ALA A 368 -20.10 8.68 -26.81
N ALA A 369 -20.85 8.68 -25.70
CA ALA A 369 -21.82 9.75 -25.41
C ALA A 369 -21.16 11.13 -25.28
N HIS A 370 -19.87 11.20 -24.95
CA HIS A 370 -19.12 12.45 -24.88
C HIS A 370 -18.68 13.02 -26.25
N ALA A 371 -18.93 12.30 -27.35
CA ALA A 371 -18.57 12.77 -28.68
C ALA A 371 -19.33 14.06 -29.03
N GLY A 372 -18.59 15.11 -29.39
CA GLY A 372 -19.16 16.42 -29.75
C GLY A 372 -19.50 17.33 -28.55
N MET A 373 -19.22 16.91 -27.31
CA MET A 373 -19.30 17.75 -26.13
C MET A 373 -18.08 18.67 -25.98
N ALA A 374 -18.11 19.56 -24.98
CA ALA A 374 -16.96 20.38 -24.60
C ALA A 374 -15.70 19.51 -24.39
N GLY A 375 -14.53 20.02 -24.80
CA GLY A 375 -13.29 19.23 -24.85
C GLY A 375 -12.84 18.65 -23.50
N ASN A 376 -13.34 19.18 -22.38
CA ASN A 376 -13.04 18.74 -21.03
C ASN A 376 -14.14 17.84 -20.41
N ALA A 377 -15.25 17.59 -21.11
CA ALA A 377 -16.39 16.86 -20.57
C ALA A 377 -16.07 15.44 -20.13
N LEU A 378 -15.38 14.66 -20.98
CA LEU A 378 -14.99 13.29 -20.62
C LEU A 378 -14.12 13.24 -19.35
N SER A 379 -13.13 14.14 -19.25
CA SER A 379 -12.25 14.20 -18.08
C SER A 379 -12.97 14.67 -16.81
N ALA A 380 -13.96 15.55 -16.95
CA ALA A 380 -14.82 15.98 -15.86
C ALA A 380 -15.72 14.84 -15.37
N SER A 381 -16.41 14.13 -16.28
CA SER A 381 -17.27 13.00 -15.92
C SER A 381 -16.48 11.86 -15.27
N ILE A 382 -15.30 11.49 -15.78
CA ILE A 382 -14.46 10.50 -15.11
C ILE A 382 -14.13 10.94 -13.67
N ALA A 383 -13.74 12.20 -13.48
CA ALA A 383 -13.40 12.72 -12.16
C ALA A 383 -14.61 12.81 -11.22
N HIS A 384 -15.77 13.15 -11.75
CA HIS A 384 -17.05 13.20 -11.05
C HIS A 384 -17.41 11.84 -10.46
N GLU A 385 -17.42 10.80 -11.29
CA GLU A 385 -17.78 9.46 -10.85
C GLU A 385 -16.74 8.84 -9.91
N LEU A 386 -15.45 9.08 -10.14
CA LEU A 386 -14.41 8.68 -9.18
C LEU A 386 -14.54 9.45 -7.86
N GLY A 387 -15.00 10.70 -7.88
CA GLY A 387 -15.30 11.48 -6.68
C GLY A 387 -16.36 10.81 -5.80
N HIS A 388 -17.41 10.25 -6.40
CA HIS A 388 -18.42 9.46 -5.69
C HIS A 388 -17.86 8.22 -4.98
N CYS A 389 -16.73 7.70 -5.45
CA CYS A 389 -16.03 6.59 -4.81
C CYS A 389 -15.15 7.02 -3.64
N SER A 390 -15.12 8.31 -3.31
CA SER A 390 -14.27 8.87 -2.25
C SER A 390 -15.04 9.83 -1.36
N ASN A 391 -16.30 9.51 -1.08
CA ASN A 391 -17.22 10.23 -0.21
C ASN A 391 -17.63 11.63 -0.70
N LEU A 392 -17.50 11.90 -2.01
CA LEU A 392 -17.97 13.16 -2.59
C LEU A 392 -19.39 13.02 -3.11
N GLN A 393 -20.17 14.07 -2.88
CA GLN A 393 -21.54 14.18 -3.35
C GLN A 393 -21.65 15.43 -4.22
N HIS A 394 -22.71 15.48 -5.03
CA HIS A 394 -23.05 16.68 -5.78
C HIS A 394 -23.16 17.89 -4.84
N HIS A 395 -22.96 19.10 -5.37
CA HIS A 395 -23.11 20.34 -4.59
C HIS A 395 -24.51 20.56 -4.01
N GLY A 396 -25.52 19.83 -4.47
CA GLY A 396 -26.89 19.90 -3.99
C GLY A 396 -27.71 18.66 -4.27
N GLN A 397 -29.00 18.72 -3.96
CA GLN A 397 -29.96 17.66 -4.29
C GLN A 397 -30.50 17.85 -5.70
N LEU A 398 -30.70 16.75 -6.44
CA LEU A 398 -31.48 16.80 -7.67
C LEU A 398 -32.91 17.22 -7.30
N PRO A 399 -33.48 18.25 -7.94
CA PRO A 399 -34.85 18.66 -7.62
C PRO A 399 -35.80 17.50 -7.90
N SER A 400 -36.67 17.17 -6.92
CA SER A 400 -37.81 16.31 -7.17
C SER A 400 -38.67 16.96 -8.27
N HIS A 401 -39.06 16.16 -9.24
CA HIS A 401 -39.51 16.58 -10.56
C HIS A 401 -40.84 17.37 -10.59
N ASN A 402 -40.97 18.19 -11.65
CA ASN A 402 -42.20 18.65 -12.33
C ASN A 402 -43.10 19.70 -11.65
N HIS A 403 -42.92 20.98 -12.00
CA HIS A 403 -43.67 21.71 -13.04
C HIS A 403 -43.40 23.23 -12.94
N GLY A 404 -42.89 23.85 -14.02
CA GLY A 404 -42.82 25.32 -14.16
C GLY A 404 -41.40 25.92 -14.17
N PRO A 405 -41.25 27.20 -14.58
CA PRO A 405 -39.99 27.93 -14.53
C PRO A 405 -39.71 28.30 -13.08
N THR A 406 -39.20 27.36 -12.30
CA THR A 406 -38.94 27.55 -10.88
C THR A 406 -37.50 27.16 -10.59
N SER A 407 -36.71 28.18 -10.22
CA SER A 407 -35.49 28.16 -9.39
C SER A 407 -34.83 26.80 -9.18
N ASP A 408 -33.59 26.60 -9.64
CA ASP A 408 -32.71 25.67 -8.92
C ASP A 408 -32.42 26.41 -7.60
N PRO A 409 -32.92 25.92 -6.45
CA PRO A 409 -32.77 26.65 -5.21
C PRO A 409 -31.29 26.79 -4.86
N THR A 410 -30.96 27.82 -4.08
CA THR A 410 -29.67 27.87 -3.38
C THR A 410 -29.35 26.50 -2.78
N GLY A 411 -28.16 25.96 -3.09
CA GLY A 411 -27.78 24.60 -2.70
C GLY A 411 -28.29 23.48 -3.62
N GLY A 412 -28.63 23.78 -4.88
CA GLY A 412 -28.96 22.81 -5.93
C GLY A 412 -27.75 22.14 -6.59
N VAL A 413 -27.94 21.18 -7.51
CA VAL A 413 -26.81 20.46 -8.15
C VAL A 413 -25.92 21.35 -9.02
N THR A 414 -26.41 22.53 -9.42
CA THR A 414 -25.64 23.50 -10.19
C THR A 414 -25.01 24.61 -9.34
N SER A 415 -25.17 24.57 -8.01
CA SER A 415 -24.66 25.56 -7.04
C SER A 415 -23.17 25.39 -6.70
N GLY A 416 -22.59 26.35 -5.96
CA GLY A 416 -21.20 26.35 -5.53
C GLY A 416 -20.21 26.73 -6.63
N ASP A 417 -18.94 26.34 -6.46
CA ASP A 417 -17.85 26.64 -7.39
C ASP A 417 -18.13 26.10 -8.80
N VAL A 418 -18.19 26.99 -9.79
CA VAL A 418 -18.48 26.65 -11.20
C VAL A 418 -17.41 25.78 -11.84
N ASN A 419 -16.18 25.80 -11.29
CA ASN A 419 -15.08 24.97 -11.75
C ASN A 419 -15.05 23.59 -11.10
N CYS A 420 -15.91 23.30 -10.11
CA CYS A 420 -15.90 22.01 -9.45
C CYS A 420 -16.52 20.92 -10.32
N VAL A 421 -15.87 19.76 -10.41
CA VAL A 421 -16.41 18.60 -11.14
C VAL A 421 -17.67 18.03 -10.49
N MET A 422 -17.92 18.28 -9.20
CA MET A 422 -19.13 17.82 -8.49
C MET A 422 -20.36 18.72 -8.72
N ARG A 423 -20.18 19.81 -9.47
CA ARG A 423 -21.26 20.69 -9.94
C ARG A 423 -21.70 20.25 -11.33
N TYR A 424 -23.00 20.19 -11.56
CA TYR A 424 -23.56 19.96 -12.89
C TYR A 424 -23.45 21.21 -13.77
N ASP A 425 -23.09 21.02 -15.04
CA ASP A 425 -22.95 22.04 -16.09
C ASP A 425 -24.22 22.21 -16.95
N ASN A 426 -25.20 21.31 -16.79
CA ASN A 426 -26.40 21.24 -17.60
C ASN A 426 -27.58 22.01 -16.97
N TYR A 427 -27.53 23.34 -17.08
CA TYR A 427 -28.68 24.17 -16.77
C TYR A 427 -29.75 24.11 -17.91
N ARG A 428 -31.02 24.34 -17.56
CA ARG A 428 -32.07 24.56 -18.57
C ARG A 428 -31.90 25.96 -19.15
N SER A 429 -31.87 26.06 -20.48
CA SER A 429 -31.51 27.23 -21.31
C SER A 429 -32.22 28.58 -21.03
N ILE A 430 -33.21 28.61 -20.14
CA ILE A 430 -33.90 29.82 -19.69
C ILE A 430 -34.23 29.64 -18.22
N TRP A 431 -33.68 30.49 -17.37
CA TRP A 431 -33.98 30.51 -15.93
C TRP A 431 -34.68 31.82 -15.56
N CYS A 432 -35.74 31.73 -14.75
CA CYS A 432 -36.46 32.89 -14.24
C CYS A 432 -36.73 32.68 -12.75
N HIS A 433 -36.38 33.66 -11.91
CA HIS A 433 -36.85 33.71 -10.52
C HIS A 433 -37.34 35.13 -10.19
N VAL A 434 -38.11 35.24 -9.11
CA VAL A 434 -38.70 36.48 -8.65
C VAL A 434 -38.04 36.89 -7.34
N THR A 435 -37.34 38.03 -7.35
CA THR A 435 -36.74 38.63 -6.15
C THR A 435 -37.49 39.92 -5.86
N GLY A 436 -38.46 39.87 -4.94
CA GLY A 436 -39.38 40.98 -4.72
C GLY A 436 -40.39 41.15 -5.87
N ALA A 437 -40.29 42.24 -6.65
CA ALA A 437 -41.20 42.56 -7.77
C ALA A 437 -40.57 42.35 -9.16
N SER A 438 -39.31 41.90 -9.24
CA SER A 438 -38.55 41.79 -10.49
C SER A 438 -38.39 40.33 -10.92
N HIS A 439 -38.65 40.05 -12.20
CA HIS A 439 -38.33 38.78 -12.87
C HIS A 439 -36.91 38.85 -13.42
N CYS A 440 -36.00 38.02 -12.91
CA CYS A 440 -34.63 37.93 -13.40
C CYS A 440 -34.56 36.80 -14.42
N ILE A 441 -34.36 37.09 -15.72
CA ILE A 441 -34.27 36.08 -16.79
C ILE A 441 -32.82 35.93 -17.22
N HIS A 442 -32.23 34.77 -16.93
CA HIS A 442 -30.85 34.49 -17.31
C HIS A 442 -30.81 33.67 -18.61
N LYS A 443 -30.11 34.20 -19.62
CA LYS A 443 -29.65 33.46 -20.80
C LYS A 443 -28.19 33.11 -20.60
N ILE A 444 -27.93 31.86 -20.21
CA ILE A 444 -26.56 31.36 -20.11
C ILE A 444 -26.17 30.79 -21.50
N PRO A 445 -24.90 30.88 -21.94
CA PRO A 445 -24.40 30.22 -23.15
C PRO A 445 -24.43 28.71 -22.98
N SER A 446 -25.25 27.99 -23.75
CA SER A 446 -25.51 26.56 -23.55
C SER A 446 -24.75 25.75 -24.58
N PRO A 447 -23.99 24.71 -24.17
CA PRO A 447 -23.70 24.29 -22.80
C PRO A 447 -22.59 25.11 -22.11
N GLU A 448 -22.59 25.16 -20.78
CA GLU A 448 -21.42 25.63 -20.02
C GLU A 448 -20.32 24.57 -20.09
N ASN A 449 -19.05 24.98 -19.96
CA ASN A 449 -17.98 24.00 -19.87
C ASN A 449 -18.01 23.31 -18.50
N PRO A 450 -17.93 21.97 -18.45
CA PRO A 450 -17.76 21.22 -17.21
C PRO A 450 -16.62 21.74 -16.34
N GLY A 451 -16.77 21.60 -15.03
CA GLY A 451 -15.72 21.87 -14.07
C GLY A 451 -14.46 21.04 -14.31
N THR A 452 -13.33 21.49 -13.77
CA THR A 452 -12.05 20.77 -13.87
C THR A 452 -11.35 20.60 -12.54
N THR A 453 -11.89 21.08 -11.42
CA THR A 453 -11.24 21.03 -10.09
C THR A 453 -12.15 20.36 -9.06
N PHE A 454 -11.63 20.12 -7.86
CA PHE A 454 -12.44 19.89 -6.66
C PHE A 454 -12.38 21.16 -5.82
N CYS A 455 -13.53 21.67 -5.39
CA CYS A 455 -13.60 22.93 -4.66
C CYS A 455 -13.02 22.83 -3.24
N ASP A 456 -12.53 23.97 -2.75
CA ASP A 456 -11.96 24.15 -1.41
C ASP A 456 -12.95 24.85 -0.44
N SER A 457 -14.05 25.43 -0.95
CA SER A 457 -15.12 26.07 -0.18
C SER A 457 -16.51 25.65 -0.68
N GLN A 458 -17.55 26.00 0.07
CA GLN A 458 -18.95 25.85 -0.35
C GLN A 458 -19.38 27.00 -1.29
N ASP A 459 -18.63 28.10 -1.29
CA ASP A 459 -19.03 29.36 -1.90
C ASP A 459 -19.27 29.22 -3.40
N GLY A 460 -20.33 29.88 -3.85
CA GLY A 460 -20.58 30.11 -5.26
C GLY A 460 -19.56 31.09 -5.84
N ASN A 461 -19.07 30.82 -7.05
CA ASN A 461 -18.24 31.76 -7.81
C ASN A 461 -18.76 31.93 -9.25
N GLY A 462 -18.20 32.85 -10.04
CA GLY A 462 -18.68 33.08 -11.41
C GLY A 462 -20.16 33.46 -11.44
N CYS A 463 -20.97 32.72 -12.21
CA CYS A 463 -22.43 32.91 -12.23
C CYS A 463 -23.14 32.53 -10.92
N ASN A 464 -22.47 31.80 -10.03
CA ASN A 464 -22.98 31.43 -8.72
C ASN A 464 -22.52 32.38 -7.61
N ALA A 465 -21.65 33.37 -7.88
CA ALA A 465 -21.22 34.31 -6.86
C ALA A 465 -22.37 35.19 -6.38
N SER A 466 -22.50 35.34 -5.06
CA SER A 466 -23.45 36.27 -4.45
C SER A 466 -23.22 37.70 -4.96
N GLY A 467 -24.28 38.36 -5.42
CA GLY A 467 -24.22 39.69 -6.02
C GLY A 467 -23.49 39.76 -7.37
N SER A 468 -23.30 38.63 -8.05
CA SER A 468 -22.73 38.65 -9.40
C SER A 468 -23.63 39.43 -10.36
N ASP A 469 -23.09 40.49 -10.95
CA ASP A 469 -23.69 41.23 -12.04
C ASP A 469 -23.40 40.55 -13.40
N TYR A 470 -23.63 39.24 -13.46
CA TYR A 470 -23.40 38.49 -14.68
C TYR A 470 -24.55 38.83 -15.64
N TRP A 471 -24.31 39.78 -16.56
CA TRP A 471 -25.22 40.34 -17.58
C TRP A 471 -26.10 41.54 -17.20
N GLY A 472 -25.78 42.32 -16.17
CA GLY A 472 -26.56 43.52 -15.82
C GLY A 472 -27.68 43.27 -14.79
N ASP A 473 -27.70 42.10 -14.15
CA ASP A 473 -28.68 41.67 -13.15
C ASP A 473 -27.93 41.26 -11.87
N PRO A 474 -28.17 41.89 -10.71
CA PRO A 474 -27.41 41.67 -9.46
C PRO A 474 -27.70 40.33 -8.74
N CYS A 475 -28.40 39.39 -9.40
CA CYS A 475 -28.83 38.14 -8.79
C CYS A 475 -27.91 36.98 -9.18
N ALA A 476 -27.33 36.32 -8.17
CA ALA A 476 -26.60 35.07 -8.33
C ALA A 476 -27.53 33.95 -8.83
N PHE A 477 -27.00 33.04 -9.66
CA PHE A 477 -27.79 31.99 -10.29
C PHE A 477 -28.26 30.92 -9.30
N THR A 478 -27.33 30.27 -8.60
CA THR A 478 -27.67 29.23 -7.59
C THR A 478 -26.90 29.35 -6.28
N ASN A 479 -26.15 30.44 -6.10
CA ASN A 479 -25.39 30.73 -4.87
C ASN A 479 -24.46 29.58 -4.45
N ASP A 480 -24.18 29.51 -3.15
CA ASP A 480 -23.34 28.52 -2.51
C ASP A 480 -23.94 27.11 -2.59
N ALA A 481 -23.06 26.11 -2.48
CA ALA A 481 -23.44 24.71 -2.32
C ALA A 481 -24.31 24.50 -1.06
N SER A 482 -25.05 23.40 -1.01
CA SER A 482 -25.79 23.01 0.21
C SER A 482 -24.84 22.97 1.41
N ALA A 483 -25.33 23.31 2.61
CA ALA A 483 -24.54 23.44 3.83
C ALA A 483 -23.75 22.16 4.20
N ASP A 484 -24.16 20.99 3.70
CA ASP A 484 -23.50 19.70 3.87
C ASP A 484 -22.81 19.17 2.59
N ARG A 485 -22.59 20.05 1.62
CA ARG A 485 -21.98 19.78 0.30
C ARG A 485 -20.89 20.82 -0.02
N GLY A 486 -20.32 20.77 -1.24
CA GLY A 486 -19.15 21.57 -1.59
C GLY A 486 -17.92 21.18 -0.77
N GLU A 487 -16.90 22.04 -0.72
CA GLU A 487 -15.63 21.77 -0.01
C GLU A 487 -15.04 20.39 -0.34
N CYS A 488 -15.14 19.96 -1.60
CA CYS A 488 -14.91 18.57 -1.99
C CYS A 488 -13.56 18.04 -1.50
N LYS A 489 -12.49 18.84 -1.58
CA LYS A 489 -11.16 18.41 -1.08
C LYS A 489 -11.13 18.14 0.43
N ASN A 490 -11.98 18.80 1.21
CA ASN A 490 -12.11 18.61 2.65
C ASN A 490 -13.19 17.57 3.00
N ARG A 491 -13.68 16.80 2.03
CA ARG A 491 -14.68 15.73 2.25
C ARG A 491 -14.23 14.37 1.75
N ILE A 492 -13.10 14.33 1.04
CA ILE A 492 -12.49 13.09 0.55
C ILE A 492 -12.26 12.13 1.71
N LYS A 493 -12.76 10.91 1.56
CA LYS A 493 -12.50 9.78 2.45
C LYS A 493 -12.34 8.51 1.59
N VAL A 494 -11.29 7.76 1.87
CA VAL A 494 -10.97 6.50 1.16
C VAL A 494 -10.74 5.32 2.10
N LYS A 495 -10.67 5.57 3.42
CA LYS A 495 -10.57 4.53 4.44
C LYS A 495 -11.94 3.89 4.73
N ASP A 496 -11.98 2.57 4.58
CA ASP A 496 -13.22 1.77 4.53
C ASP A 496 -13.55 0.87 5.74
N TRP A 497 -12.83 1.01 6.85
CA TRP A 497 -13.04 0.20 8.05
C TRP A 497 -13.00 0.99 9.36
#